data_AF-A0A918QLS0-F1
#
_entry.id   AF-A0A918QLS0-F1
#
_cell.length_a   1.000
_cell.length_b   1.000
_cell.length_c   1.000
_cell.angle_alpha   90.00
_cell.angle_beta   90.00
_cell.angle_gamma   90.00
#
_symmetry.space_group_name_H-M   'P 1'
#
loop_
_entity.id
_entity.type
_entity.pdbx_description
1 polymer ?
#
loop_
_entity_poly.entity_id
_entity_poly.type
_entity_poly.pdbx_seq_one_letter_code
_entity_poly.pdbx_strand_id
1 'polypeptide(L)'
;MKITMEWAWTALAHHLPSDPAVWDPSGVAAAVARHQNDLVLVPEQPAPDTAWRAAAFLHTLAVCPALESPMNEFYAAAATRSYLRVAGARQLPSPEVLGDLVEAAKLGRVDIGAVADELRARIQEPLPASLRGRAEDA
;
A
#
# COMPACT_ATOMS: atom_id res chain seq x y z
N MET A 1 2.21 3.82 10.13
CA MET A 1 0.75 3.63 10.30
C MET A 1 0.39 2.24 9.78
N LYS A 2 -0.53 1.55 10.45
CA LYS A 2 -1.12 0.29 9.96
C LYS A 2 -2.57 0.52 9.56
N ILE A 3 -2.98 0.02 8.39
CA ILE A 3 -4.39 0.04 7.99
C ILE A 3 -5.20 -0.98 8.79
N THR A 4 -6.49 -0.71 8.98
CA THR A 4 -7.47 -1.64 9.55
C THR A 4 -8.42 -2.13 8.46
N MET A 5 -9.23 -3.13 8.79
CA MET A 5 -10.30 -3.60 7.91
C MET A 5 -11.27 -2.46 7.55
N GLU A 6 -11.75 -1.73 8.55
CA GLU A 6 -12.65 -0.58 8.39
C GLU A 6 -12.05 0.48 7.47
N TRP A 7 -10.76 0.79 7.64
CA TRP A 7 -10.06 1.74 6.77
C TRP A 7 -10.02 1.25 5.32
N ALA A 8 -9.74 -0.05 5.10
CA ALA A 8 -9.63 -0.62 3.75
C ALA A 8 -10.97 -0.59 2.99
N TRP A 9 -12.09 -0.90 3.68
CA TRP A 9 -13.43 -0.80 3.10
C TRP A 9 -13.86 0.65 2.88
N THR A 10 -13.50 1.56 3.79
CA THR A 10 -13.76 3.00 3.61
C THR A 10 -13.03 3.54 2.39
N ALA A 11 -11.77 3.13 2.18
CA ALA A 11 -11.01 3.50 0.99
C ALA A 11 -11.65 2.95 -0.29
N LEU A 12 -12.20 1.73 -0.25
CA LEU A 12 -12.93 1.14 -1.38
C LEU A 12 -14.16 1.98 -1.75
N ALA A 13 -15.02 2.26 -0.76
CA ALA A 13 -16.23 3.05 -0.96
C ALA A 13 -15.94 4.50 -1.41
N HIS A 14 -14.80 5.06 -1.00
CA HIS A 14 -14.42 6.41 -1.39
C HIS A 14 -13.88 6.51 -2.83
N HIS A 15 -13.22 5.46 -3.32
CA HIS A 15 -12.50 5.52 -4.59
C HIS A 15 -13.27 4.95 -5.79
N LEU A 16 -14.32 4.17 -5.56
CA LEU A 16 -15.08 3.56 -6.64
C LEU A 16 -16.36 4.36 -6.95
N PRO A 17 -16.66 4.63 -8.23
CA PRO A 17 -17.76 5.50 -8.64
C PRO A 17 -19.17 4.88 -8.48
N SER A 18 -19.25 3.56 -8.26
CA SER A 18 -20.48 2.79 -8.05
C SER A 18 -20.26 1.74 -6.97
N ASP A 19 -21.35 1.14 -6.45
CA ASP A 19 -21.29 -0.01 -5.54
C ASP A 19 -20.79 -1.24 -6.31
N PRO A 20 -19.50 -1.63 -6.16
CA PRO A 20 -18.96 -2.73 -6.94
C PRO A 20 -19.45 -4.06 -6.37
N ALA A 21 -19.65 -5.05 -7.25
CA ALA A 21 -19.88 -6.40 -6.77
C ALA A 21 -18.62 -6.92 -6.05
N VAL A 22 -18.74 -7.16 -4.74
CA VAL A 22 -17.69 -7.80 -3.94
C VAL A 22 -17.86 -9.30 -4.03
N TRP A 23 -16.89 -10.00 -4.59
CA TRP A 23 -16.96 -11.45 -4.81
C TRP A 23 -16.19 -12.24 -3.75
N ASP A 24 -15.03 -11.72 -3.36
CA ASP A 24 -14.18 -12.33 -2.34
C ASP A 24 -13.71 -11.28 -1.33
N PRO A 25 -14.49 -11.00 -0.28
CA PRO A 25 -14.07 -10.07 0.77
C PRO A 25 -12.83 -10.55 1.53
N SER A 26 -12.45 -11.84 1.43
CA SER A 26 -11.25 -12.37 2.10
C SER A 26 -9.95 -11.84 1.47
N GLY A 27 -9.97 -11.40 0.21
CA GLY A 27 -8.84 -10.71 -0.43
C GLY A 27 -8.43 -9.43 0.30
N VAL A 28 -9.41 -8.61 0.71
CA VAL A 28 -9.17 -7.41 1.53
C VAL A 28 -8.61 -7.79 2.90
N ALA A 29 -9.14 -8.85 3.50
CA ALA A 29 -8.65 -9.35 4.78
C ALA A 29 -7.19 -9.80 4.72
N ALA A 30 -6.82 -10.54 3.67
CA ALA A 30 -5.44 -10.96 3.42
C ALA A 30 -4.50 -9.77 3.24
N ALA A 31 -4.95 -8.74 2.50
CA ALA A 31 -4.15 -7.54 2.26
C ALA A 31 -3.91 -6.74 3.55
N VAL A 32 -4.94 -6.57 4.39
CA VAL A 32 -4.81 -5.94 5.70
C VAL A 32 -3.87 -6.74 6.61
N ALA A 33 -4.03 -8.06 6.69
CA ALA A 33 -3.17 -8.91 7.51
C ALA A 33 -1.70 -8.83 7.10
N ARG A 34 -1.40 -8.90 5.79
CA ARG A 34 -0.02 -8.75 5.28
C ARG A 34 0.56 -7.37 5.56
N HIS A 35 -0.23 -6.32 5.39
CA HIS A 35 0.19 -4.96 5.71
C HIS A 35 0.52 -4.76 7.20
N GLN A 36 -0.27 -5.39 8.08
CA GLN A 36 -0.12 -5.26 9.52
C GLN A 36 1.04 -6.10 10.10
N ASN A 37 1.61 -7.00 9.31
CA ASN A 37 2.69 -7.87 9.73
C ASN A 37 3.89 -7.06 10.23
N ASP A 38 4.40 -7.46 11.40
CA ASP A 38 5.63 -6.94 12.01
C ASP A 38 6.66 -8.04 12.23
N LEU A 39 6.41 -9.26 11.73
CA LEU A 39 7.31 -10.37 11.94
C LEU A 39 8.67 -10.07 11.30
N VAL A 40 9.66 -9.94 12.17
CA VAL A 40 11.08 -9.83 11.83
C VAL A 40 11.70 -11.19 12.14
N LEU A 41 12.25 -11.84 11.11
CA LEU A 41 12.76 -13.22 11.24
C LEU A 41 14.22 -13.26 11.71
N VAL A 42 14.97 -12.17 11.54
CA VAL A 42 16.38 -12.05 11.92
C VAL A 42 16.64 -10.75 12.69
N PRO A 43 17.50 -10.76 13.74
CA PRO A 43 17.66 -9.61 14.64
C PRO A 43 18.02 -8.28 13.96
N GLU A 44 18.75 -8.33 12.85
CA GLU A 44 19.26 -7.15 12.14
C GLU A 44 18.28 -6.62 11.07
N GLN A 45 17.20 -7.35 10.77
CA GLN A 45 16.25 -6.92 9.76
C GLN A 45 15.40 -5.76 10.31
N PRO A 46 15.35 -4.61 9.62
CA PRO A 46 14.50 -3.51 10.04
C PRO A 46 13.02 -3.92 9.98
N ALA A 47 12.23 -3.37 10.90
CA ALA A 47 10.78 -3.52 10.85
C ALA A 47 10.22 -3.01 9.50
N PRO A 48 9.09 -3.55 9.01
CA PRO A 48 8.53 -3.11 7.74
C PRO A 48 8.21 -1.61 7.71
N ASP A 49 8.88 -0.91 6.79
CA ASP A 49 8.72 0.52 6.53
C ASP A 49 7.41 0.85 5.79
N THR A 50 7.20 2.13 5.47
CA THR A 50 5.98 2.59 4.80
C THR A 50 5.85 2.01 3.40
N ALA A 51 6.94 1.96 2.63
CA ALA A 51 6.94 1.44 1.28
C ALA A 51 6.63 -0.06 1.23
N TRP A 52 7.21 -0.84 2.14
CA TRP A 52 6.94 -2.27 2.24
C TRP A 52 5.48 -2.56 2.58
N ARG A 53 4.91 -1.81 3.54
CA ARG A 53 3.49 -1.97 3.90
C ARG A 53 2.55 -1.58 2.77
N ALA A 54 2.88 -0.52 2.03
CA ALA A 54 2.15 -0.13 0.82
C ALA A 54 2.22 -1.22 -0.25
N ALA A 55 3.42 -1.77 -0.49
CA ALA A 55 3.65 -2.84 -1.45
C ALA A 55 2.90 -4.11 -1.07
N ALA A 56 2.94 -4.52 0.19
CA ALA A 56 2.22 -5.69 0.69
C ALA A 56 0.70 -5.54 0.48
N PHE A 57 0.17 -4.34 0.69
CA PHE A 57 -1.24 -4.04 0.45
C PHE A 57 -1.59 -4.09 -1.05
N LEU A 58 -0.85 -3.36 -1.89
CA LEU A 58 -1.04 -3.32 -3.35
C LEU A 58 -0.96 -4.71 -3.98
N HIS A 59 0.15 -5.41 -3.72
CA HIS A 59 0.40 -6.72 -4.30
C HIS A 59 -0.66 -7.72 -3.88
N THR A 60 -1.05 -7.74 -2.60
CA THR A 60 -2.05 -8.71 -2.12
C THR A 60 -3.41 -8.47 -2.73
N LEU A 61 -3.84 -7.21 -2.88
CA LEU A 61 -5.08 -6.89 -3.59
C LEU A 61 -5.00 -7.27 -5.08
N ALA A 62 -3.84 -7.13 -5.71
CA ALA A 62 -3.66 -7.48 -7.12
C ALA A 62 -3.75 -9.01 -7.37
N VAL A 63 -3.18 -9.83 -6.47
CA VAL A 63 -3.16 -11.30 -6.63
C VAL A 63 -4.33 -12.02 -5.95
N CYS A 64 -5.01 -11.37 -5.01
CA CYS A 64 -6.22 -11.85 -4.34
C CYS A 64 -7.34 -10.82 -4.54
N PRO A 65 -7.90 -10.71 -5.77
CA PRO A 65 -8.86 -9.67 -6.10
C PRO A 65 -10.16 -9.85 -5.34
N ALA A 66 -10.62 -8.78 -4.68
CA ALA A 66 -11.92 -8.77 -4.00
C ALA A 66 -13.08 -8.39 -4.93
N LEU A 67 -12.76 -7.71 -6.03
CA LEU A 67 -13.70 -7.17 -7.02
C LEU A 67 -13.40 -7.73 -8.42
N GLU A 68 -14.33 -7.54 -9.35
CA GLU A 68 -14.07 -7.74 -10.77
C GLU A 68 -13.04 -6.76 -11.33
N SER A 69 -12.30 -7.21 -12.34
CA SER A 69 -11.49 -6.33 -13.19
C SER A 69 -12.41 -5.42 -14.04
N PRO A 70 -12.11 -4.12 -14.23
CA PRO A 70 -10.91 -3.41 -13.77
C PRO A 70 -11.04 -2.72 -12.40
N MET A 71 -12.17 -2.91 -11.69
CA MET A 71 -12.45 -2.19 -10.43
C MET A 71 -11.47 -2.56 -9.32
N ASN A 72 -11.03 -3.82 -9.27
CA ASN A 72 -10.04 -4.27 -8.30
C ASN A 72 -8.70 -3.56 -8.47
N GLU A 73 -8.27 -3.35 -9.70
CA GLU A 73 -7.01 -2.70 -10.03
C GLU A 73 -7.04 -1.21 -9.65
N PHE A 74 -8.15 -0.53 -9.97
CA PHE A 74 -8.39 0.84 -9.52
C PHE A 74 -8.40 0.93 -8.00
N TYR A 75 -9.08 0.01 -7.31
CA TYR A 75 -9.09 -0.05 -5.85
C TYR A 75 -7.68 -0.24 -5.28
N ALA A 76 -6.93 -1.23 -5.77
CA ALA A 76 -5.58 -1.52 -5.32
C ALA A 76 -4.65 -0.30 -5.46
N ALA A 77 -4.66 0.36 -6.63
CA ALA A 77 -3.85 1.54 -6.87
C ALA A 77 -4.29 2.74 -6.01
N ALA A 78 -5.58 3.06 -5.99
CA ALA A 78 -6.10 4.24 -5.28
C ALA A 78 -5.97 4.11 -3.76
N ALA A 79 -6.32 2.95 -3.19
CA ALA A 79 -6.21 2.72 -1.76
C ALA A 79 -4.75 2.70 -1.29
N THR A 80 -3.82 2.13 -2.09
CA THR A 80 -2.39 2.19 -1.80
C THR A 80 -1.88 3.63 -1.79
N ARG A 81 -2.29 4.44 -2.78
CA ARG A 81 -1.92 5.86 -2.83
C ARG A 81 -2.47 6.66 -1.64
N SER A 82 -3.70 6.37 -1.23
CA SER A 82 -4.33 6.95 -0.05
C SER A 82 -3.56 6.59 1.22
N TYR A 83 -3.18 5.32 1.38
CA TYR A 83 -2.33 4.88 2.50
C TYR A 83 -1.02 5.66 2.54
N LEU A 84 -0.29 5.75 1.42
CA LEU A 84 0.98 6.48 1.35
C LEU A 84 0.81 7.95 1.79
N ARG A 85 -0.28 8.60 1.38
CA ARG A 85 -0.60 9.97 1.79
C ARG A 85 -0.82 10.08 3.29
N VAL A 86 -1.67 9.22 3.86
CA VAL A 86 -2.00 9.24 5.30
C VAL A 86 -0.79 8.83 6.16
N ALA A 87 0.05 7.92 5.66
CA ALA A 87 1.30 7.53 6.29
C ALA A 87 2.38 8.64 6.27
N GLY A 88 2.13 9.75 5.56
CA GLY A 88 2.97 10.94 5.58
C GLY A 88 4.03 11.00 4.49
N ALA A 89 3.92 10.20 3.42
CA ALA A 89 4.77 10.33 2.25
C ALA A 89 4.60 11.73 1.62
N ARG A 90 5.71 12.46 1.49
CA ARG A 90 5.70 13.85 0.97
C ARG A 90 5.54 13.89 -0.55
N GLN A 91 6.07 12.89 -1.23
CA GLN A 91 5.89 12.65 -2.65
C GLN A 91 5.14 11.34 -2.83
N LEU A 92 4.18 11.31 -3.76
CA LEU A 92 3.42 10.11 -4.09
C LEU A 92 3.78 9.64 -5.50
N PRO A 93 3.79 8.32 -5.75
CA PRO A 93 3.78 7.79 -7.10
C PRO A 93 2.58 8.32 -7.90
N SER A 94 2.76 8.44 -9.21
CA SER A 94 1.66 8.79 -10.10
C SER A 94 0.64 7.64 -10.18
N PRO A 95 -0.62 7.91 -10.54
CA PRO A 95 -1.61 6.86 -10.75
C PRO A 95 -1.17 5.80 -11.77
N GLU A 96 -0.47 6.22 -12.84
CA GLU A 96 0.03 5.34 -13.90
C GLU A 96 1.04 4.35 -13.36
N VAL A 97 2.03 4.82 -12.57
CA VAL A 97 3.01 3.94 -11.92
C VAL A 97 2.33 2.90 -11.03
N LEU A 98 1.32 3.30 -10.26
CA LEU A 98 0.61 2.37 -9.39
C LEU A 98 -0.21 1.36 -10.21
N GLY A 99 -0.82 1.80 -11.31
CA GLY A 99 -1.50 0.90 -12.26
C GLY A 99 -0.56 -0.13 -12.86
N ASP A 100 0.62 0.30 -13.31
CA ASP A 100 1.66 -0.58 -13.86
C ASP A 100 2.13 -1.61 -12.83
N LEU A 101 2.33 -1.18 -11.58
CA LEU A 101 2.69 -2.07 -10.47
C LEU A 101 1.60 -3.08 -10.15
N VAL A 102 0.32 -2.67 -10.16
CA VAL A 102 -0.82 -3.56 -9.94
C VAL A 102 -0.88 -4.61 -11.05
N GLU A 103 -0.77 -4.21 -12.31
CA GLU A 103 -0.79 -5.13 -13.44
C GLU A 103 0.41 -6.08 -13.43
N ALA A 104 1.60 -5.57 -13.11
CA ALA A 104 2.80 -6.41 -12.97
C ALA A 104 2.63 -7.45 -11.85
N ALA A 105 2.07 -7.07 -10.70
CA ALA A 105 1.81 -8.00 -9.59
C ALA A 105 0.74 -9.04 -9.96
N LYS A 106 -0.37 -8.60 -10.56
CA LYS A 106 -1.45 -9.47 -11.05
C LYS A 106 -0.94 -10.53 -12.04
N LEU A 107 0.01 -10.14 -12.90
CA LEU A 107 0.66 -11.04 -13.86
C LEU A 107 1.83 -11.85 -13.28
N GLY A 108 2.10 -11.74 -11.97
CA GLY A 108 3.17 -12.47 -11.29
C GLY A 108 4.59 -12.04 -11.67
N ARG A 109 4.76 -10.82 -12.22
CA ARG A 109 6.06 -10.29 -12.69
C ARG A 109 6.88 -9.63 -11.59
N VAL A 110 6.24 -9.19 -10.52
CA VAL A 110 6.87 -8.54 -9.38
C VAL A 110 6.30 -9.11 -8.09
N ASP A 111 7.16 -9.28 -7.08
CA ASP A 111 6.75 -9.63 -5.73
C ASP A 111 6.63 -8.38 -4.84
N ILE A 112 6.28 -8.57 -3.56
CA ILE A 112 6.16 -7.49 -2.59
C ILE A 112 7.48 -6.71 -2.44
N GLY A 113 8.63 -7.38 -2.52
CA GLY A 113 9.94 -6.74 -2.36
C GLY A 113 10.23 -5.78 -3.51
N ALA A 114 10.05 -6.25 -4.75
CA ALA A 114 10.23 -5.44 -5.96
C ALA A 114 9.27 -4.24 -5.98
N VAL A 115 7.99 -4.43 -5.60
CA VAL A 115 7.04 -3.33 -5.47
C VAL A 115 7.49 -2.34 -4.38
N ALA A 116 8.00 -2.83 -3.25
CA ALA A 116 8.48 -1.96 -2.17
C ALA A 116 9.67 -1.10 -2.61
N ASP A 117 10.63 -1.66 -3.33
CA ASP A 117 11.78 -0.92 -3.84
C ASP A 117 11.38 0.17 -4.84
N GLU A 118 10.44 -0.15 -5.74
CA GLU A 118 9.87 0.80 -6.68
C GLU A 118 9.15 1.97 -5.97
N LEU A 119 8.43 1.67 -4.89
CA LEU A 119 7.77 2.67 -4.05
C LEU A 119 8.79 3.50 -3.25
N ARG A 120 9.83 2.90 -2.66
CA ARG A 120 10.91 3.62 -1.95
C ARG A 120 11.58 4.66 -2.84
N ALA A 121 11.80 4.34 -4.12
CA ALA A 121 12.39 5.27 -5.09
C ALA A 121 11.49 6.47 -5.42
N ARG A 122 10.19 6.39 -5.11
CA ARG A 122 9.17 7.39 -5.51
C ARG A 122 8.51 8.12 -4.35
N ILE A 123 8.66 7.59 -3.14
CA ILE A 123 8.17 8.25 -1.93
C ILE A 123 9.32 8.95 -1.24
N GLN A 124 9.10 10.19 -0.87
CA GLN A 124 9.96 10.85 0.11
C GLN A 124 9.35 10.61 1.48
N GLU A 125 10.02 9.75 2.28
CA GLU A 125 9.62 9.54 3.67
C GLU A 125 9.73 10.84 4.49
N PRO A 126 8.83 11.05 5.45
CA PRO A 126 8.93 12.20 6.32
C PRO A 126 10.20 12.09 7.18
N LEU A 127 10.86 13.23 7.43
CA LEU A 127 12.06 13.28 8.29
C LEU A 127 11.83 12.51 9.59
N PRO A 128 12.78 11.66 10.02
CA PRO A 128 12.65 10.91 11.26
C PRO A 128 12.45 11.88 12.43
N ALA A 129 11.62 11.49 13.40
CA ALA A 129 11.25 12.36 14.52
C ALA A 129 12.47 12.92 15.28
N SER A 130 13.57 12.14 15.34
CA SER A 130 14.84 12.53 15.95
C SER A 130 15.54 13.73 15.29
N LEU A 131 15.22 14.05 14.03
CA LEU A 131 15.79 15.18 13.29
C LEU A 131 14.87 16.42 13.26
N ARG A 132 13.61 16.32 13.70
CA ARG A 132 12.67 17.45 13.66
C ARG A 132 12.96 18.50 14.73
N GLY A 133 13.41 18.09 15.93
CA GLY A 133 13.68 19.00 17.04
C GLY A 133 14.91 19.90 16.89
N ARG A 134 15.81 19.66 15.92
CA ARG A 134 17.00 20.54 15.72
C ARG A 134 16.76 21.70 14.76
N ALA A 135 15.62 21.73 14.08
CA ALA A 135 15.32 22.73 13.06
C ALA A 135 14.48 23.91 13.61
N GLU A 136 13.92 23.80 14.82
CA GLU A 136 13.11 24.85 15.45
C GLU A 136 13.91 25.72 16.44
N ASP A 137 15.18 25.36 16.71
CA ASP A 137 16.09 26.05 17.64
C ASP A 137 17.19 26.88 16.92
N ALA A 138 17.04 27.17 15.62
CA ALA A 138 18.04 27.89 14.81
C ALA A 138 17.47 29.12 14.10
#